data_AF-A0A5B1ASP5-F1
#
_entry.id   AF-A0A5B1ASP5-F1
#
_cell.length_a   1.000
_cell.length_b   1.000
_cell.length_c   1.000
_cell.angle_alpha   90.00
_cell.angle_beta   90.00
_cell.angle_gamma   90.00
#
_symmetry.space_group_name_H-M   'P 1'
#
loop_
_entity.id
_entity.type
_entity.pdbx_description
1 polymer ?
#
loop_
_entity_poly.entity_id
_entity_poly.type
_entity_poly.pdbx_seq_one_letter_code
_entity_poly.pdbx_strand_id
1 'polypeptide(L)'
;QIVLSGRISLTSHRWLTGHRVGETVVFPATGLIDLLLYAGEQAGSPVVDELVLQAPLVLSDDAATDLQITVHPLDDTQQRPVTVHARTHDNHERTPWTLNATGKLSARTAGVPAPTVPSVVEAVDVTGFYQGLAAQ
;
A
#
# COMPACT_ATOMS: atom_id res chain seq x y z
N GLN A 1 20.45 6.28 0.15
CA GLN A 1 19.03 6.63 0.00
C GLN A 1 18.63 6.30 -1.42
N ILE A 2 17.44 5.74 -1.62
CA ILE A 2 16.85 5.56 -2.95
C ILE A 2 15.47 6.20 -2.99
N VAL A 3 15.08 6.68 -4.16
CA VAL A 3 13.75 7.23 -4.43
C VAL A 3 13.17 6.50 -5.63
N LEU A 4 12.02 5.88 -5.44
CA LEU A 4 11.26 5.24 -6.51
C LEU A 4 10.05 6.13 -6.84
N SER A 5 9.75 6.26 -8.12
CA SER A 5 8.59 7.00 -8.60
C SER A 5 7.70 6.12 -9.47
N GLY A 6 6.40 6.28 -9.34
CA GLY A 6 5.42 5.56 -10.14
C GLY A 6 4.21 6.43 -10.46
N ARG A 7 3.31 5.91 -11.30
CA ARG A 7 2.05 6.56 -11.63
C ARG A 7 0.93 5.54 -11.67
N ILE A 8 -0.17 5.84 -11.01
CA ILE A 8 -1.37 5.02 -10.93
C ILE A 8 -2.54 5.77 -11.58
N SER A 9 -3.39 5.06 -12.32
CA SER A 9 -4.65 5.57 -12.82
C SER A 9 -5.65 4.43 -12.90
N LEU A 10 -6.93 4.73 -12.68
CA LEU A 10 -8.02 3.77 -12.81
C LEU A 10 -8.20 3.28 -14.26
N THR A 11 -7.71 4.04 -15.25
CA THR A 11 -7.70 3.62 -16.66
C THR A 11 -6.71 2.49 -16.94
N SER A 12 -5.51 2.54 -16.36
CA SER A 12 -4.46 1.52 -16.52
C SER A 12 -4.61 0.36 -15.53
N HIS A 13 -5.20 0.60 -14.36
CA HIS A 13 -5.39 -0.37 -13.29
C HIS A 13 -6.87 -0.48 -12.91
N ARG A 14 -7.70 -0.93 -13.85
CA ARG A 14 -9.17 -0.97 -13.69
C ARG A 14 -9.65 -1.73 -12.47
N TRP A 15 -8.91 -2.72 -12.00
CA TRP A 15 -9.27 -3.49 -10.80
C TRP A 15 -9.35 -2.61 -9.53
N LEU A 16 -8.64 -1.47 -9.50
CA LEU A 16 -8.67 -0.54 -8.36
C LEU A 16 -10.07 0.06 -8.15
N THR A 17 -10.91 0.12 -9.18
CA THR A 17 -12.29 0.64 -9.03
C THR A 17 -13.14 -0.23 -8.11
N GLY A 18 -12.72 -1.46 -7.82
CA GLY A 18 -13.37 -2.39 -6.91
C GLY A 18 -13.03 -2.21 -5.43
N HIS A 19 -12.03 -1.37 -5.08
CA HIS A 19 -11.73 -1.04 -3.68
C HIS A 19 -12.31 0.35 -3.35
N ARG A 20 -13.58 0.35 -2.94
CA ARG A 20 -14.34 1.54 -2.61
C ARG A 20 -14.72 1.58 -1.14
N VAL A 21 -14.68 2.79 -0.58
CA VAL A 21 -15.22 3.10 0.74
C VAL A 21 -16.27 4.19 0.53
N GLY A 22 -17.54 3.82 0.67
CA GLY A 22 -18.64 4.61 0.10
C GLY A 22 -18.46 4.78 -1.42
N GLU A 23 -18.58 6.02 -1.89
CA GLU A 23 -18.41 6.35 -3.32
C GLU A 23 -16.94 6.53 -3.75
N THR A 24 -16.01 6.58 -2.78
CA THR A 24 -14.62 6.97 -3.01
C THR A 24 -13.75 5.76 -3.35
N VAL A 25 -13.00 5.83 -4.46
CA VAL A 25 -11.95 4.85 -4.75
C VAL A 25 -10.72 5.16 -3.91
N VAL A 26 -10.36 4.23 -3.03
CA VAL A 26 -9.20 4.35 -2.16
C VAL A 26 -8.19 3.29 -2.58
N PHE A 27 -6.93 3.68 -2.72
CA PHE A 27 -5.89 2.70 -3.00
C PHE A 27 -5.76 1.75 -1.80
N PRO A 28 -5.80 0.42 -2.01
CA PRO A 28 -5.78 -0.54 -0.92
C PRO A 28 -4.52 -0.39 -0.08
N ALA A 29 -4.65 -0.46 1.25
CA ALA A 29 -3.49 -0.48 2.15
C ALA A 29 -2.54 -1.66 1.84
N THR A 30 -3.08 -2.79 1.39
CA THR A 30 -2.30 -3.94 0.91
C THR A 30 -1.50 -3.64 -0.34
N GLY A 31 -1.97 -2.72 -1.19
CA GLY A 31 -1.20 -2.21 -2.33
C GLY A 31 0.01 -1.40 -1.89
N LEU A 32 -0.06 -0.68 -0.76
CA LEU A 32 1.11 0.01 -0.21
C LEU A 32 2.15 -0.99 0.28
N ILE A 33 1.73 -2.09 0.90
CA ILE A 33 2.62 -3.18 1.31
C ILE A 33 3.35 -3.76 0.09
N ASP A 34 2.64 -4.04 -1.00
CA ASP A 34 3.24 -4.56 -2.24
C ASP A 34 4.31 -3.61 -2.80
N LEU A 35 4.01 -2.31 -2.85
CA LEU A 35 4.97 -1.28 -3.27
C LEU A 35 6.19 -1.18 -2.35
N LEU A 36 6.00 -1.35 -1.04
CA LEU A 36 7.07 -1.32 -0.05
C LEU A 36 7.97 -2.56 -0.13
N LEU A 37 7.39 -3.74 -0.37
CA LEU A 37 8.14 -4.97 -0.62
C LEU A 37 9.05 -4.79 -1.84
N TYR A 38 8.51 -4.28 -2.95
CA TYR A 38 9.30 -3.97 -4.14
C TYR A 38 10.42 -2.95 -3.85
N ALA A 39 10.11 -1.83 -3.19
CA ALA A 39 11.11 -0.83 -2.82
C ALA A 39 12.19 -1.39 -1.88
N GLY A 40 11.79 -2.28 -0.97
CA GLY A 40 12.67 -2.99 -0.06
C GLY A 40 13.65 -3.90 -0.78
N GLU A 41 13.20 -4.67 -1.78
CA GLU A 41 14.06 -5.47 -2.64
C GLU A 41 15.13 -4.61 -3.32
N GLN A 42 14.74 -3.45 -3.88
CA GLN A 42 15.68 -2.52 -4.52
C GLN A 42 16.70 -1.92 -3.54
N ALA A 43 16.36 -1.86 -2.25
CA ALA A 43 17.22 -1.30 -1.18
C ALA A 43 18.02 -2.37 -0.40
N GLY A 44 17.89 -3.65 -0.74
CA GLY A 44 18.48 -4.75 0.03
C GLY A 44 17.87 -4.92 1.43
N SER A 45 16.61 -4.54 1.61
CA SER A 45 15.86 -4.64 2.87
C SER A 45 14.41 -5.07 2.55
N PRO A 46 14.20 -6.33 2.13
CA PRO A 46 12.94 -6.80 1.55
C PRO A 46 11.81 -7.05 2.56
N VAL A 47 12.06 -6.89 3.86
CA VAL A 47 11.06 -7.14 4.91
C VAL A 47 10.41 -5.83 5.35
N VAL A 48 9.09 -5.77 5.34
CA VAL A 48 8.31 -4.66 5.93
C VAL A 48 8.12 -4.96 7.42
N ASP A 49 8.88 -4.29 8.28
CA ASP A 49 8.76 -4.43 9.74
C ASP A 49 7.57 -3.62 10.28
N GLU A 50 7.27 -2.48 9.67
CA GLU A 50 6.21 -1.57 10.10
C GLU A 50 5.64 -0.78 8.91
N LEU A 51 4.32 -0.58 8.92
CA LEU A 51 3.62 0.35 8.04
C LEU A 51 2.57 1.11 8.85
N VAL A 52 2.65 2.43 8.82
CA VAL A 52 1.67 3.34 9.43
C VAL A 52 1.03 4.17 8.33
N LEU A 53 -0.29 4.07 8.21
CA LEU A 53 -1.09 4.86 7.28
C LEU A 53 -1.33 6.24 7.89
N GLN A 54 -0.86 7.28 7.21
CA GLN A 54 -0.95 8.68 7.65
C GLN A 54 -2.19 9.36 7.05
N ALA A 55 -2.49 9.07 5.78
CA ALA A 55 -3.66 9.57 5.09
C ALA A 55 -4.10 8.60 3.98
N PRO A 56 -5.41 8.45 3.73
CA PRO A 56 -5.89 7.63 2.63
C PRO A 56 -5.38 8.17 1.29
N LEU A 57 -4.99 7.26 0.40
CA LEU A 57 -4.62 7.61 -0.97
C LEU A 57 -5.87 7.47 -1.85
N VAL A 58 -6.53 8.61 -2.09
CA VAL A 58 -7.75 8.68 -2.91
C VAL A 58 -7.37 8.75 -4.38
N LEU A 59 -8.03 7.94 -5.20
CA LEU A 59 -7.83 7.89 -6.65
C LEU A 59 -8.99 8.59 -7.37
N SER A 60 -8.64 9.39 -8.37
CA SER A 60 -9.60 10.05 -9.24
C SER A 60 -9.89 9.18 -10.48
N ASP A 61 -11.13 9.20 -10.95
CA ASP A 61 -11.54 8.57 -12.20
C ASP A 61 -10.91 9.26 -13.43
N ASP A 62 -10.68 10.58 -13.35
CA ASP A 62 -10.28 11.42 -14.47
C ASP A 62 -8.79 11.81 -14.45
N ALA A 63 -8.08 11.51 -13.37
CA ALA A 63 -6.69 11.92 -13.18
C ALA A 63 -5.79 10.78 -12.72
N ALA A 64 -4.53 10.81 -13.18
CA ALA A 64 -3.49 9.94 -12.68
C ALA A 64 -2.91 10.48 -11.37
N THR A 65 -2.50 9.58 -10.48
CA THR A 65 -1.81 9.87 -9.23
C THR A 65 -0.35 9.49 -9.37
N ASP A 66 0.53 10.48 -9.21
CA ASP A 66 1.96 10.27 -9.05
C ASP A 66 2.25 9.72 -7.66
N LEU A 67 3.18 8.77 -7.58
CA LEU A 67 3.68 8.17 -6.36
C LEU A 67 5.17 8.41 -6.23
N GLN A 68 5.62 8.64 -4.99
CA GLN A 68 7.02 8.69 -4.62
C GLN A 68 7.25 7.90 -3.34
N ILE A 69 8.19 6.96 -3.39
CA ILE A 69 8.62 6.16 -2.25
C ILE A 69 10.07 6.50 -1.97
N THR A 70 10.35 7.03 -0.78
CA THR A 70 11.71 7.35 -0.36
C THR A 70 12.16 6.35 0.69
N VAL A 71 13.19 5.56 0.37
CA VAL A 71 13.83 4.64 1.31
C VAL A 71 15.12 5.29 1.81
N HIS A 72 15.15 5.56 3.10
CA HIS A 72 16.25 6.25 3.76
C HIS A 72 17.44 5.30 4.05
N PRO A 73 18.62 5.85 4.41
CA PRO A 73 19.72 5.05 4.96
C PRO A 73 19.29 4.20 6.17
N LEU A 74 20.12 3.22 6.53
CA LEU A 74 19.90 2.47 7.76
C LEU A 74 20.00 3.42 8.96
N ASP A 75 19.11 3.24 9.93
CA ASP A 75 19.17 3.87 11.24
C ASP A 75 20.00 3.03 12.24
N ASP A 76 20.05 3.49 13.49
CA ASP A 76 20.77 2.83 14.57
C ASP A 76 20.20 1.44 14.93
N THR A 77 18.96 1.12 14.52
CA THR A 77 18.32 -0.19 14.74
C THR A 77 18.47 -1.14 13.57
N GLN A 78 19.29 -0.79 12.56
CA GLN A 78 19.47 -1.54 11.32
C GLN A 78 18.18 -1.68 10.51
N GLN A 79 17.30 -0.67 10.58
CA GLN A 79 16.10 -0.56 9.77
C GLN A 79 16.25 0.63 8.80
N ARG A 80 15.55 0.59 7.67
CA ARG A 80 15.45 1.71 6.74
C ARG A 80 14.08 2.36 6.93
N PRO A 81 14.02 3.60 7.44
CA PRO A 81 12.79 4.38 7.38
C PRO A 81 12.34 4.55 5.94
N VAL A 82 11.03 4.51 5.70
CA VAL A 82 10.45 4.71 4.37
C VAL A 82 9.25 5.62 4.46
N THR A 83 9.08 6.46 3.44
CA THR A 83 7.90 7.34 3.30
C THR A 83 7.28 7.14 1.92
N VAL A 84 5.95 7.15 1.87
CA VAL A 84 5.16 7.08 0.65
C VAL A 84 4.36 8.37 0.52
N HIS A 85 4.57 9.07 -0.58
CA HIS A 85 3.85 10.27 -0.92
C HIS A 85 3.10 10.11 -2.22
N ALA A 86 1.93 10.73 -2.32
CA ALA A 86 1.13 10.76 -3.52
C ALA A 86 0.71 12.19 -3.88
N ARG A 87 0.42 12.39 -5.17
CA ARG A 87 -0.12 13.63 -5.72
C ARG A 87 -0.99 13.31 -6.92
N THR A 88 -2.19 13.89 -6.99
CA THR A 88 -3.05 13.76 -8.16
C THR A 88 -2.74 14.86 -9.17
N HIS A 89 -2.74 14.52 -10.45
CA HIS A 89 -2.55 15.47 -11.53
C HIS A 89 -3.89 16.10 -11.92
N ASP A 90 -4.24 17.24 -11.33
CA ASP A 90 -5.32 18.08 -11.86
C ASP A 90 -4.87 18.65 -13.22
N ASN A 91 -5.79 18.73 -14.20
CA ASN A 91 -5.55 19.23 -15.55
C ASN A 91 -5.02 20.68 -15.61
N HIS A 92 -5.00 21.41 -14.49
CA HIS A 92 -4.55 22.81 -14.48
C HIS A 92 -3.44 23.12 -13.46
N GLU A 93 -3.22 22.33 -12.41
CA GLU A 93 -2.16 22.58 -11.41
C GLU A 93 -1.59 21.30 -10.79
N ARG A 94 -0.29 21.31 -10.45
CA ARG A 94 0.31 20.25 -9.62
C ARG A 94 -0.09 20.46 -8.17
N THR A 95 -0.90 19.57 -7.61
CA THR A 95 -1.23 19.63 -6.17
C THR A 95 0.04 19.42 -5.32
N PRO A 96 0.06 19.83 -4.04
CA PRO A 96 1.14 19.44 -3.15
C PRO A 96 1.21 17.92 -2.98
N TRP A 97 2.37 17.41 -2.62
CA TRP A 97 2.53 16.01 -2.21
C TRP A 97 1.89 15.80 -0.84
N THR A 98 1.15 14.71 -0.68
CA THR A 98 0.59 14.26 0.59
C THR A 98 1.41 13.08 1.11
N LEU A 99 1.75 13.07 2.40
CA LEU A 99 2.32 11.88 3.05
C LEU A 99 1.20 10.88 3.32
N ASN A 100 1.20 9.76 2.61
CA ASN A 100 0.17 8.73 2.74
C ASN A 100 0.57 7.64 3.73
N ALA A 101 1.85 7.29 3.79
CA ALA A 101 2.33 6.27 4.71
C ALA A 101 3.79 6.47 5.10
N THR A 102 4.12 5.98 6.30
CA THR A 102 5.49 5.82 6.80
C THR A 102 5.72 4.38 7.17
N GLY A 103 6.97 3.91 7.17
CA GLY A 103 7.26 2.55 7.57
C GLY A 103 8.73 2.32 7.87
N LYS A 104 9.06 1.06 8.14
CA LYS A 104 10.42 0.58 8.37
C LYS A 104 10.65 -0.71 7.60
N LEU A 105 11.76 -0.76 6.88
CA LEU A 105 12.20 -1.95 6.13
C LEU A 105 13.44 -2.55 6.77
N SER A 106 13.60 -3.87 6.71
CA SER A 106 14.81 -4.53 7.21
C SER A 106 15.27 -5.67 6.32
N ALA A 107 16.50 -6.13 6.52
CA ALA A 107 17.03 -7.34 5.89
C ALA A 107 16.69 -8.62 6.69
N ARG A 108 15.98 -8.50 7.81
CA ARG A 108 15.75 -9.60 8.75
C ARG A 108 14.59 -10.46 8.29
N THR A 109 14.90 -11.53 7.57
CA THR A 109 13.91 -12.56 7.25
C THR A 109 13.57 -13.35 8.51
N ALA A 110 12.34 -13.21 9.00
CA ALA A 110 11.78 -14.20 9.92
C ALA A 110 11.48 -15.49 9.14
N GLY A 111 11.73 -16.65 9.75
CA GLY A 111 11.31 -17.91 9.16
C GLY A 111 9.79 -17.94 9.04
N VAL A 112 9.27 -18.34 7.89
CA VAL A 112 7.84 -18.59 7.73
C VAL A 112 7.52 -19.83 8.57
N PRO A 113 6.70 -19.72 9.63
CA PRO A 113 6.32 -20.89 10.40
C PRO A 113 5.60 -21.88 9.47
N ALA A 114 5.85 -23.17 9.66
CA ALA A 114 5.12 -24.19 8.92
C ALA A 114 3.61 -24.02 9.17
N PRO A 115 2.77 -24.07 8.13
CA PRO A 115 1.34 -23.94 8.31
C PRO A 115 0.84 -25.05 9.24
N THR A 116 0.16 -24.67 10.31
CA THR A 116 -0.53 -25.63 11.18
C THR A 116 -1.88 -25.93 10.55
N VAL A 117 -2.12 -27.20 10.23
CA VAL A 117 -3.46 -27.64 9.80
C VAL A 117 -4.29 -27.86 11.07
N PRO A 118 -5.36 -27.09 11.29
CA PRO A 118 -6.23 -27.32 12.43
C PRO A 118 -6.90 -28.69 12.31
N SER A 119 -7.05 -29.40 13.43
CA SER A 119 -7.70 -30.72 13.47
C SER A 119 -9.21 -30.68 13.25
N VAL A 120 -9.80 -29.48 13.34
CA VAL A 120 -11.22 -29.22 13.11
C VAL A 120 -11.34 -27.93 12.30
N VAL A 121 -12.14 -27.97 11.23
CA VAL A 121 -12.43 -26.82 10.37
C VAL A 121 -13.95 -26.69 10.26
N GLU A 122 -14.48 -25.51 10.56
CA GLU A 122 -15.88 -25.17 10.35
C GLU A 122 -16.02 -24.29 9.09
N ALA A 123 -17.03 -24.57 8.27
CA ALA A 123 -17.30 -23.76 7.09
C ALA A 123 -17.90 -22.42 7.51
N VAL A 124 -17.33 -21.32 7.00
CA VAL A 124 -17.91 -19.98 7.13
C VAL A 124 -18.81 -19.74 5.94
N ASP A 125 -20.09 -19.45 6.19
CA ASP A 125 -20.99 -19.01 5.12
C ASP A 125 -20.65 -17.57 4.73
N VAL A 126 -20.19 -17.41 3.50
CA VAL A 126 -19.87 -16.11 2.90
C VAL A 126 -21.01 -15.56 2.05
N THR A 127 -22.14 -16.25 1.99
CA THR A 127 -23.34 -15.79 1.28
C THR A 127 -23.80 -14.45 1.87
N GLY A 128 -23.96 -13.45 1.01
CA GLY A 128 -24.37 -12.10 1.42
C GLY A 128 -23.31 -11.28 2.16
N PHE A 129 -22.12 -11.83 2.46
CA PHE A 129 -21.06 -11.11 3.18
C PHE A 129 -20.69 -9.77 2.53
N TYR A 130 -20.37 -9.80 1.23
CA TYR A 130 -20.01 -8.59 0.49
C TYR A 130 -21.18 -7.62 0.29
N GLN A 131 -22.42 -8.12 0.25
CA GLN A 131 -23.61 -7.26 0.21
C GLN A 131 -23.76 -6.49 1.53
N GLY A 132 -23.51 -7.16 2.67
CA GLY A 132 -23.49 -6.52 3.98
C GLY A 132 -22.39 -5.47 4.12
N LEU A 133 -21.19 -5.73 3.60
CA LEU A 133 -20.11 -4.75 3.57
C LEU A 133 -20.43 -3.53 2.70
N ALA A 134 -21.08 -3.73 1.56
CA ALA A 134 -21.47 -2.63 0.66
C ALA A 134 -22.58 -1.74 1.23
N ALA A 135 -23.29 -2.19 2.27
CA ALA A 135 -24.36 -1.44 2.93
C ALA A 135 -23.91 -0.62 4.15
N GLN A 136 -22.61 -0.65 4.50
CA GLN A 136 -22.00 0.14 5.59
C GLN A 136 -21.42 1.45 5.05
#